data_AF-A0A0Q4HE72-F1
#
_entry.id   AF-A0A0Q4HE72-F1
#
_cell.length_a   1.000
_cell.length_b   1.000
_cell.length_c   1.000
_cell.angle_alpha   90.00
_cell.angle_beta   90.00
_cell.angle_gamma   90.00
#
_symmetry.space_group_name_H-M   'P 1'
#
loop_
_entity.id
_entity.type
_entity.pdbx_description
1 polymer ?
#
loop_
_entity_poly.entity_id
_entity_poly.type
_entity_poly.pdbx_seq_one_letter_code
_entity_poly.pdbx_strand_id
1 'polypeptide(L)'
;MRHLLSTRSLAREEAIALLDIAEDMAAVQHREVKKLPTLRGKTVVNLFFEDSTRTRISFEAAAKRLSADVINFSAKGSSVSKGESLKDTAQTLQAMGADGVVIRHPASGAPYTLATSGWIDAGVVNAGDGTHEHPTQALLDAFTMRSRLHGAASRGKGLDGVHVVIVGDILHSRVARSNVWLLATLGAEVTLVAPPTLVPVDTAGWPASVVFDLDEALATKPDVVMMLRIQAERMHGSFFPNSREYARTWGLDDARFSQLPTTTMVMHPGPMNRGLEISALAADSAQSTVREQVANGVSVRMAALYLLLSGERGDVR
;
A
#
# COMPACT_ATOMS: atom_id res chain seq x y z
N MET A 1 7.52 17.22 1.33
CA MET A 1 7.71 15.84 1.82
C MET A 1 9.09 15.33 1.37
N ARG A 2 10.02 15.00 2.30
CA ARG A 2 11.37 14.48 1.94
C ARG A 2 11.40 12.95 1.79
N HIS A 3 10.62 12.25 2.60
CA HIS A 3 10.52 10.79 2.59
C HIS A 3 9.05 10.37 2.75
N LEU A 4 8.69 9.19 2.25
CA LEU A 4 7.41 8.54 2.49
C LEU A 4 7.67 7.16 3.12
N LEU A 5 7.69 7.11 4.45
CA LEU A 5 8.16 5.94 5.20
C LEU A 5 7.03 5.16 5.89
N SER A 6 6.04 5.87 6.42
CA SER A 6 4.92 5.34 7.19
C SER A 6 3.67 6.18 6.96
N THR A 7 2.51 5.55 7.10
CA THR A 7 1.22 6.25 7.11
C THR A 7 0.87 6.86 8.46
N ARG A 8 1.44 6.32 9.55
CA ARG A 8 1.20 6.79 10.92
C ARG A 8 1.64 8.23 11.14
N SER A 9 2.68 8.67 10.43
CA SER A 9 3.22 10.03 10.54
C SER A 9 2.69 10.99 9.47
N LEU A 10 1.78 10.54 8.59
CA LEU A 10 1.27 11.36 7.50
C LEU A 10 0.11 12.23 8.01
N ALA A 11 0.24 13.55 7.92
CA ALA A 11 -0.85 14.45 8.30
C ALA A 11 -2.02 14.34 7.31
N ARG A 12 -3.23 14.66 7.76
CA ARG A 12 -4.46 14.56 6.95
C ARG A 12 -4.35 15.42 5.69
N GLU A 13 -3.86 16.64 5.81
CA GLU A 13 -3.70 17.60 4.71
C GLU A 13 -2.65 17.09 3.69
N GLU A 14 -1.56 16.49 4.17
CA GLU A 14 -0.53 15.89 3.31
C GLU A 14 -1.06 14.67 2.56
N ALA A 15 -1.85 13.83 3.23
CA ALA A 15 -2.51 12.68 2.62
C ALA A 15 -3.48 13.14 1.53
N ILE A 16 -4.36 14.11 1.82
CA ILE A 16 -5.31 14.66 0.85
C ILE A 16 -4.57 15.30 -0.33
N ALA A 17 -3.53 16.09 -0.09
CA ALA A 17 -2.74 16.70 -1.16
C ALA A 17 -2.08 15.66 -2.07
N LEU A 18 -1.54 14.57 -1.51
CA LEU A 18 -1.00 13.46 -2.30
C LEU A 18 -2.08 12.78 -3.14
N LEU A 19 -3.24 12.52 -2.56
CA LEU A 19 -4.37 11.90 -3.25
C LEU A 19 -4.91 12.82 -4.38
N ASP A 20 -4.95 14.14 -4.17
CA ASP A 20 -5.33 15.11 -5.20
C ASP A 20 -4.34 15.14 -6.37
N ILE A 21 -3.04 15.08 -6.08
CA ILE A 21 -2.02 14.95 -7.13
C ILE A 21 -2.18 13.59 -7.84
N ALA A 22 -2.51 12.52 -7.12
CA ALA A 22 -2.75 11.22 -7.74
C ALA A 22 -3.94 11.25 -8.71
N GLU A 23 -4.95 12.08 -8.47
CA GLU A 23 -6.06 12.33 -9.40
C GLU A 23 -5.56 12.99 -10.69
N ASP A 24 -4.70 14.00 -10.57
CA ASP A 24 -4.05 14.65 -11.71
C ASP A 24 -3.19 13.64 -12.52
N MET A 25 -2.46 12.76 -11.84
CA MET A 25 -1.65 11.69 -12.45
C MET A 25 -2.51 10.61 -13.13
N ALA A 26 -3.69 10.32 -12.58
CA ALA A 26 -4.65 9.39 -13.17
C ALA A 26 -5.22 9.95 -14.48
N ALA A 27 -5.56 11.24 -14.54
CA ALA A 27 -6.06 11.89 -15.75
C ALA A 27 -5.06 11.81 -16.92
N VAL A 28 -3.75 11.81 -16.65
CA VAL A 28 -2.69 11.66 -17.66
C VAL A 28 -2.69 10.27 -18.29
N GLN A 29 -3.21 9.23 -17.61
CA GLN A 29 -3.26 7.87 -18.16
C GLN A 29 -4.15 7.73 -19.38
N HIS A 30 -5.09 8.65 -19.56
CA HIS A 30 -6.03 8.69 -20.67
C HIS A 30 -5.53 9.50 -21.87
N ARG A 31 -4.39 10.17 -21.75
CA ARG A 31 -3.78 10.92 -22.86
C ARG A 31 -3.05 10.00 -23.83
N GLU A 32 -2.93 10.44 -25.08
CA GLU A 32 -2.11 9.77 -26.10
C GLU A 32 -0.64 9.70 -25.66
N VAL A 33 -0.10 10.82 -25.16
CA VAL A 33 1.21 10.88 -24.53
C VAL A 33 1.07 10.75 -23.02
N LYS A 34 1.40 9.57 -22.50
CA LYS A 34 1.32 9.23 -21.06
C LYS A 34 2.58 9.63 -20.26
N LYS A 35 3.37 10.57 -20.78
CA LYS A 35 4.61 11.05 -20.16
C LYS A 35 4.48 12.51 -19.74
N LEU A 36 4.90 12.79 -18.52
CA LEU A 36 5.12 14.13 -17.97
C LEU A 36 6.62 14.32 -17.80
N PRO A 37 7.21 15.46 -18.21
CA PRO A 37 8.64 15.72 -18.04
C PRO A 37 9.00 16.23 -16.63
N THR A 38 8.14 16.01 -15.63
CA THR A 38 8.27 16.62 -14.29
C THR A 38 9.50 16.16 -13.51
N LEU A 39 10.04 14.97 -13.79
CA LEU A 39 11.24 14.44 -13.16
C LEU A 39 12.36 14.16 -14.18
N ARG A 40 12.36 14.87 -15.32
CA ARG A 40 13.43 14.75 -16.31
C ARG A 40 14.78 15.07 -15.68
N GLY A 41 15.76 14.20 -15.90
CA GLY A 41 17.11 14.33 -15.34
C GLY A 41 17.21 13.92 -13.87
N LYS A 42 16.16 13.32 -13.29
CA LYS A 42 16.22 12.69 -11.98
C LYS A 42 16.39 11.18 -12.11
N THR A 43 17.19 10.59 -11.24
CA THR A 43 17.40 9.14 -11.17
C THR A 43 16.64 8.51 -10.01
N VAL A 44 15.75 7.56 -10.29
CA VAL A 44 15.03 6.76 -9.29
C VAL A 44 15.59 5.35 -9.25
N VAL A 45 16.04 4.91 -8.07
CA VAL A 45 16.52 3.55 -7.84
C VAL A 45 15.45 2.72 -7.16
N ASN A 46 15.05 1.62 -7.79
CA ASN A 46 14.22 0.59 -7.17
C ASN A 46 15.12 -0.44 -6.49
N LEU A 47 15.18 -0.41 -5.16
CA LEU A 47 16.00 -1.24 -4.30
C LEU A 47 15.14 -2.31 -3.59
N PHE A 48 14.96 -3.46 -4.25
CA PHE A 48 14.09 -4.53 -3.76
C PHE A 48 14.90 -5.72 -3.25
N PHE A 49 14.96 -5.88 -1.93
CA PHE A 49 15.60 -7.02 -1.25
C PHE A 49 14.66 -8.22 -1.04
N GLU A 50 13.35 -8.02 -1.20
CA GLU A 50 12.35 -9.09 -1.22
C GLU A 50 11.59 -9.09 -2.55
N ASP A 51 11.13 -10.26 -2.96
CA ASP A 51 10.35 -10.44 -4.18
C ASP A 51 9.08 -9.58 -4.16
N SER A 52 8.87 -8.82 -5.23
CA SER A 52 7.65 -8.05 -5.47
C SER A 52 7.49 -7.62 -6.93
N THR A 53 6.77 -8.43 -7.71
CA THR A 53 6.53 -8.12 -9.13
C THR A 53 5.66 -6.87 -9.29
N ARG A 54 4.50 -6.81 -8.63
CA ARG A 54 3.51 -5.74 -8.84
C ARG A 54 4.02 -4.39 -8.35
N THR A 55 4.54 -4.32 -7.12
CA THR A 55 5.03 -3.05 -6.56
C THR A 55 6.22 -2.53 -7.37
N ARG A 56 7.21 -3.38 -7.70
CA ARG A 56 8.38 -2.95 -8.49
C ARG A 56 7.99 -2.44 -9.88
N ILE A 57 7.20 -3.22 -10.63
CA ILE A 57 6.79 -2.83 -12.00
C ILE A 57 5.97 -1.54 -11.98
N SER A 58 5.10 -1.36 -10.99
CA SER A 58 4.29 -0.13 -10.89
C SER A 58 5.12 1.11 -10.54
N PHE A 59 6.17 1.00 -9.72
CA PHE A 59 7.10 2.11 -9.47
C PHE A 59 7.96 2.42 -10.69
N GLU A 60 8.47 1.39 -11.37
CA GLU A 60 9.19 1.57 -12.63
C GLU A 60 8.32 2.27 -13.68
N ALA A 61 7.04 1.87 -13.82
CA ALA A 61 6.09 2.53 -14.70
C ALA A 61 5.83 3.99 -14.27
N ALA A 62 5.65 4.24 -12.97
CA ALA A 62 5.43 5.59 -12.45
C ALA A 62 6.62 6.51 -12.75
N ALA A 63 7.85 6.09 -12.44
CA ALA A 63 9.05 6.88 -12.68
C ALA A 63 9.26 7.18 -14.18
N LYS A 64 9.11 6.17 -15.05
CA LYS A 64 9.21 6.35 -16.51
C LYS A 64 8.13 7.29 -17.07
N ARG A 65 6.92 7.27 -16.49
CA ARG A 65 5.84 8.21 -16.86
C ARG A 65 6.12 9.64 -16.42
N LEU A 66 6.93 9.83 -15.37
CA LEU A 66 7.42 11.15 -14.96
C LEU A 66 8.73 11.55 -15.64
N SER A 67 9.16 10.77 -16.65
CA SER A 67 10.40 10.98 -17.41
C SER A 67 11.69 10.92 -16.58
N ALA A 68 11.66 10.24 -15.43
CA ALA A 68 12.86 9.94 -14.64
C ALA A 68 13.63 8.75 -15.24
N ASP A 69 14.94 8.75 -15.04
CA ASP A 69 15.80 7.59 -15.28
C ASP A 69 15.57 6.56 -14.17
N VAL A 70 15.53 5.27 -14.53
CA VAL A 70 15.20 4.20 -13.59
C VAL A 70 16.31 3.16 -13.54
N ILE A 71 16.83 2.93 -12.34
CA ILE A 71 17.77 1.85 -12.05
C ILE A 71 17.05 0.80 -11.21
N ASN A 72 17.03 -0.44 -11.69
CA ASN A 72 16.47 -1.56 -10.95
C ASN A 72 17.60 -2.37 -10.31
N PHE A 73 17.63 -2.38 -8.98
CA PHE A 73 18.54 -3.22 -8.21
C PHE A 73 17.77 -4.41 -7.63
N SER A 74 18.30 -5.61 -7.84
CA SER A 74 17.82 -6.86 -7.25
C SER A 74 18.91 -7.42 -6.35
N ALA A 75 18.58 -7.72 -5.09
CA ALA A 75 19.53 -8.34 -4.16
C ALA A 75 20.06 -9.68 -4.70
N LYS A 76 19.19 -10.46 -5.35
CA LYS A 76 19.56 -11.73 -6.00
C LYS A 76 20.54 -11.47 -7.15
N GLY A 77 21.77 -11.96 -7.00
CA GLY A 77 22.85 -11.80 -7.99
C GLY A 77 23.70 -10.53 -7.83
N SER A 78 23.48 -9.74 -6.77
CA SER A 78 24.24 -8.51 -6.49
C SER A 78 25.31 -8.68 -5.41
N SER A 79 26.10 -7.64 -5.12
CA SER A 79 27.07 -7.64 -4.00
C SER A 79 26.43 -7.90 -2.64
N VAL A 80 25.13 -7.63 -2.47
CA VAL A 80 24.36 -7.99 -1.26
C VAL A 80 24.38 -9.50 -1.02
N SER A 81 24.33 -10.33 -2.08
CA SER A 81 24.44 -11.79 -1.90
C SER A 81 25.83 -12.25 -1.43
N LYS A 82 26.81 -11.34 -1.44
CA LYS A 82 28.16 -11.55 -0.89
C LYS A 82 28.34 -10.91 0.49
N GLY A 83 27.26 -10.40 1.11
CA GLY A 83 27.26 -9.80 2.44
C GLY A 83 27.50 -8.29 2.48
N GLU A 84 27.32 -7.57 1.36
CA GLU A 84 27.37 -6.11 1.35
C GLU A 84 26.30 -5.51 2.28
N SER A 85 26.71 -4.52 3.08
CA SER A 85 25.79 -3.88 4.03
C SER A 85 24.83 -2.92 3.33
N LEU A 86 23.67 -2.68 3.94
CA LEU A 86 22.71 -1.67 3.44
C LEU A 86 23.36 -0.27 3.31
N LYS A 87 24.32 0.05 4.19
CA LYS A 87 25.08 1.30 4.16
C LYS A 87 25.94 1.40 2.90
N ASP A 88 26.71 0.37 2.59
CA ASP A 88 27.63 0.38 1.44
C ASP A 88 26.84 0.41 0.12
N THR A 89 25.73 -0.35 0.05
CA THR A 89 24.80 -0.25 -1.08
C THR A 89 24.25 1.17 -1.22
N ALA A 90 23.80 1.80 -0.13
CA ALA A 90 23.29 3.17 -0.17
C ALA A 90 24.32 4.20 -0.65
N GLN A 91 25.57 4.11 -0.17
CA GLN A 91 26.65 5.00 -0.57
C GLN A 91 27.06 4.80 -2.05
N THR A 92 26.98 3.56 -2.53
CA THR A 92 27.17 3.25 -3.96
C THR A 92 26.07 3.91 -4.80
N LEU A 93 24.81 3.82 -4.38
CA LEU A 93 23.70 4.47 -5.08
C LEU A 93 23.82 6.01 -5.08
N GLN A 94 24.27 6.60 -3.97
CA GLN A 94 24.58 8.03 -3.89
C GLN A 94 25.67 8.42 -4.90
N ALA A 95 26.76 7.66 -4.98
CA ALA A 95 27.86 7.91 -5.91
C ALA A 95 27.43 7.77 -7.38
N MET A 96 26.41 6.95 -7.66
CA MET A 96 25.79 6.82 -8.99
C MET A 96 24.77 7.92 -9.31
N GLY A 97 24.54 8.89 -8.40
CA GLY A 97 23.63 10.01 -8.62
C GLY A 97 22.16 9.68 -8.39
N ALA A 98 21.83 8.77 -7.48
CA ALA A 98 20.45 8.49 -7.11
C ALA A 98 19.76 9.73 -6.50
N ASP A 99 18.66 10.19 -7.09
CA ASP A 99 17.86 11.29 -6.54
C ASP A 99 16.76 10.79 -5.59
N GLY A 100 16.21 9.61 -5.88
CA GLY A 100 15.21 8.94 -5.06
C GLY A 100 15.44 7.44 -4.98
N VAL A 101 15.16 6.85 -3.83
CA VAL A 101 15.25 5.40 -3.58
C VAL A 101 13.90 4.87 -3.16
N VAL A 102 13.38 3.92 -3.94
CA VAL A 102 12.21 3.11 -3.59
C VAL A 102 12.72 1.80 -3.00
N ILE A 103 12.57 1.61 -1.69
CA ILE A 103 13.15 0.46 -0.98
C ILE A 103 12.06 -0.50 -0.50
N ARG A 104 12.28 -1.80 -0.72
CA ARG A 104 11.55 -2.89 -0.06
C ARG A 104 12.53 -3.83 0.61
N HIS A 105 12.32 -4.11 1.90
CA HIS A 105 13.32 -4.82 2.72
C HIS A 105 12.66 -5.77 3.73
N PRO A 106 13.24 -6.97 4.01
CA PRO A 106 12.64 -7.91 4.96
C PRO A 106 12.68 -7.42 6.42
N ALA A 107 13.72 -6.68 6.79
CA ALA A 107 13.82 -6.08 8.12
C ALA A 107 12.96 -4.82 8.23
N SER A 108 12.05 -4.81 9.21
CA SER A 108 11.30 -3.62 9.63
C SER A 108 12.25 -2.49 10.04
N GLY A 109 11.97 -1.26 9.62
CA GLY A 109 12.77 -0.08 9.92
C GLY A 109 13.94 0.18 8.96
N ALA A 110 14.28 -0.74 8.05
CA ALA A 110 15.35 -0.50 7.08
C ALA A 110 15.16 0.77 6.21
N PRO A 111 13.94 1.09 5.70
CA PRO A 111 13.71 2.35 4.99
C PRO A 111 13.90 3.58 5.88
N TYR A 112 13.54 3.49 7.17
CA TYR A 112 13.74 4.57 8.13
C TYR A 112 15.24 4.79 8.37
N THR A 113 15.99 3.73 8.65
CA THR A 113 17.45 3.79 8.81
C THR A 113 18.11 4.39 7.57
N LEU A 114 17.72 3.97 6.37
CA LEU A 114 18.25 4.55 5.12
C LEU A 114 17.99 6.06 5.04
N ALA A 115 16.79 6.51 5.43
CA ALA A 115 16.39 7.91 5.36
C ALA A 115 17.04 8.80 6.42
N THR A 116 17.35 8.28 7.61
CA THR A 116 17.76 9.11 8.77
C THR A 116 19.22 8.96 9.18
N SER A 117 19.94 7.99 8.63
CA SER A 117 21.33 7.67 9.03
C SER A 117 22.41 8.58 8.43
N GLY A 118 22.06 9.41 7.45
CA GLY A 118 23.02 10.23 6.69
C GLY A 118 23.88 9.43 5.70
N TRP A 119 23.49 8.21 5.34
CA TRP A 119 24.22 7.39 4.34
C TRP A 119 23.95 7.84 2.90
N ILE A 120 22.82 8.49 2.65
CA ILE A 120 22.34 8.94 1.34
C ILE A 120 21.52 10.21 1.50
N ASP A 121 21.58 11.13 0.52
CA ASP A 121 20.78 12.36 0.52
C ASP A 121 19.50 12.26 -0.32
N ALA A 122 19.35 11.16 -1.06
CA ALA A 122 18.17 10.84 -1.84
C ALA A 122 16.90 10.78 -0.99
N GLY A 123 15.76 11.19 -1.58
CA GLY A 123 14.47 10.96 -0.96
C GLY A 123 14.15 9.45 -0.92
N VAL A 124 13.44 8.99 0.11
CA VAL A 124 13.20 7.55 0.34
C VAL A 124 11.71 7.26 0.34
N VAL A 125 11.29 6.28 -0.45
CA VAL A 125 9.93 5.73 -0.46
C VAL A 125 9.96 4.29 0.04
N ASN A 126 9.21 4.02 1.11
CA ASN A 126 9.00 2.67 1.62
C ASN A 126 8.00 1.90 0.73
N ALA A 127 8.48 0.91 0.00
CA ALA A 127 7.70 -0.03 -0.80
C ALA A 127 7.35 -1.33 -0.05
N GLY A 128 7.64 -1.38 1.25
CA GLY A 128 7.33 -2.48 2.16
C GLY A 128 8.53 -2.81 3.06
N ASP A 129 8.35 -2.80 4.38
CA ASP A 129 9.34 -3.29 5.34
C ASP A 129 8.77 -4.35 6.27
N GLY A 130 9.26 -5.59 6.17
CA GLY A 130 8.84 -6.72 7.00
C GLY A 130 7.32 -6.87 7.13
N THR A 131 6.81 -6.75 8.35
CA THR A 131 5.38 -6.72 8.75
C THR A 131 4.92 -5.33 9.21
N HIS A 132 5.73 -4.29 8.97
CA HIS A 132 5.54 -2.97 9.54
C HIS A 132 4.70 -2.05 8.63
N GLU A 133 5.23 -1.53 7.54
CA GLU A 133 4.52 -0.52 6.73
C GLU A 133 4.54 -0.84 5.22
N HIS A 134 3.50 -0.40 4.51
CA HIS A 134 3.45 -0.28 3.05
C HIS A 134 2.63 0.96 2.64
N PRO A 135 3.19 2.18 2.79
CA PRO A 135 2.40 3.41 2.70
C PRO A 135 1.74 3.63 1.34
N THR A 136 2.41 3.33 0.23
CA THR A 136 1.81 3.49 -1.10
C THR A 136 0.66 2.51 -1.36
N GLN A 137 0.60 1.37 -0.66
CA GLN A 137 -0.54 0.45 -0.77
C GLN A 137 -1.76 1.04 -0.04
N ALA A 138 -1.58 1.57 1.17
CA ALA A 138 -2.67 2.23 1.87
C ALA A 138 -3.18 3.47 1.10
N LEU A 139 -2.26 4.27 0.55
CA LEU A 139 -2.63 5.45 -0.25
C LEU A 139 -3.39 5.08 -1.52
N LEU A 140 -3.02 4.01 -2.23
CA LEU A 140 -3.77 3.59 -3.42
C LEU A 140 -5.12 2.96 -3.07
N ASP A 141 -5.24 2.34 -1.89
CA ASP A 141 -6.50 1.81 -1.38
C ASP A 141 -7.44 2.99 -1.06
N ALA A 142 -6.97 3.97 -0.28
CA ALA A 142 -7.70 5.19 0.03
C ALA A 142 -8.08 5.99 -1.22
N PHE A 143 -7.19 6.11 -2.20
CA PHE A 143 -7.48 6.77 -3.48
C PHE A 143 -8.62 6.07 -4.24
N THR A 144 -8.63 4.74 -4.22
CA THR A 144 -9.68 3.94 -4.87
C THR A 144 -11.03 4.15 -4.19
N MET A 145 -11.07 4.07 -2.86
CA MET A 145 -12.29 4.36 -2.07
C MET A 145 -12.80 5.78 -2.34
N ARG A 146 -11.90 6.77 -2.26
CA ARG A 146 -12.24 8.19 -2.46
C ARG A 146 -12.82 8.45 -3.85
N SER A 147 -12.21 7.87 -4.89
CA SER A 147 -12.65 8.01 -6.27
C SER A 147 -14.04 7.39 -6.49
N ARG A 148 -14.28 6.19 -5.94
CA ARG A 148 -15.59 5.51 -6.05
C ARG A 148 -16.71 6.25 -5.30
N LEU A 149 -16.42 6.80 -4.13
CA LEU A 149 -17.42 7.50 -3.30
C LEU A 149 -17.77 8.89 -3.84
N HIS A 150 -16.78 9.65 -4.28
CA HIS A 150 -16.97 11.07 -4.59
C HIS A 150 -16.91 11.39 -6.09
N GLY A 151 -16.43 10.49 -6.94
CA GLY A 151 -16.31 10.70 -8.37
C GLY A 151 -15.57 12.00 -8.72
N ALA A 152 -16.17 12.83 -9.57
CA ALA A 152 -15.60 14.13 -9.97
C ALA A 152 -15.46 15.15 -8.81
N ALA A 153 -16.13 14.91 -7.67
CA ALA A 153 -16.06 15.76 -6.49
C ALA A 153 -15.04 15.27 -5.45
N SER A 154 -14.09 14.40 -5.84
CA SER A 154 -13.15 13.76 -4.91
C SER A 154 -12.07 14.69 -4.37
N ARG A 155 -11.73 15.75 -5.10
CA ARG A 155 -10.66 16.68 -4.74
C ARG A 155 -10.89 17.34 -3.38
N GLY A 156 -9.85 17.36 -2.55
CA GLY A 156 -9.89 17.94 -1.20
C GLY A 156 -10.67 17.14 -0.17
N LYS A 157 -11.27 15.99 -0.53
CA LYS A 157 -12.05 15.17 0.39
C LYS A 157 -11.21 14.05 1.02
N GLY A 158 -11.54 13.74 2.27
CA GLY A 158 -11.11 12.54 2.96
C GLY A 158 -12.09 11.37 2.76
N LEU A 159 -12.18 10.54 3.78
CA LEU A 159 -13.08 9.40 3.90
C LEU A 159 -13.95 9.53 5.16
N ASP A 160 -14.31 10.77 5.50
CA ASP A 160 -15.06 11.09 6.72
C ASP A 160 -16.38 10.29 6.78
N GLY A 161 -16.55 9.48 7.84
CA GLY A 161 -17.74 8.67 8.08
C GLY A 161 -17.85 7.39 7.24
N VAL A 162 -16.83 7.04 6.46
CA VAL A 162 -16.81 5.79 5.68
C VAL A 162 -16.48 4.63 6.59
N HIS A 163 -17.31 3.57 6.59
CA HIS A 163 -17.05 2.36 7.37
C HIS A 163 -16.31 1.29 6.56
N VAL A 164 -15.09 0.95 7.00
CA VAL A 164 -14.20 0.01 6.34
C VAL A 164 -13.96 -1.22 7.21
N VAL A 165 -14.38 -2.38 6.72
CA VAL A 165 -14.13 -3.68 7.34
C VAL A 165 -12.92 -4.34 6.65
N ILE A 166 -11.87 -4.64 7.41
CA ILE A 166 -10.65 -5.30 6.91
C ILE A 166 -10.58 -6.71 7.51
N VAL A 167 -10.52 -7.73 6.66
CA VAL A 167 -10.66 -9.13 7.07
C VAL A 167 -9.42 -9.95 6.75
N GLY A 168 -8.83 -10.60 7.76
CA GLY A 168 -7.89 -11.70 7.59
C GLY A 168 -6.66 -11.65 8.49
N ASP A 169 -5.46 -11.90 7.94
CA ASP A 169 -4.22 -11.95 8.73
C ASP A 169 -3.76 -10.54 9.12
N ILE A 170 -4.26 -10.01 10.24
CA ILE A 170 -3.90 -8.68 10.75
C ILE A 170 -2.50 -8.69 11.39
N LEU A 171 -2.14 -9.79 12.04
CA LEU A 171 -0.88 -9.97 12.76
C LEU A 171 0.34 -9.75 11.85
N HIS A 172 0.32 -10.30 10.64
CA HIS A 172 1.46 -10.24 9.71
C HIS A 172 1.30 -9.24 8.56
N SER A 173 0.15 -8.55 8.46
CA SER A 173 -0.15 -7.67 7.33
C SER A 173 0.27 -6.22 7.57
N ARG A 174 1.37 -5.83 6.91
CA ARG A 174 1.75 -4.41 6.75
C ARG A 174 0.69 -3.59 6.00
N VAL A 175 -0.15 -4.24 5.17
CA VAL A 175 -1.24 -3.56 4.47
C VAL A 175 -2.35 -3.18 5.44
N ALA A 176 -2.76 -4.12 6.30
CA ALA A 176 -3.75 -3.85 7.35
C ALA A 176 -3.27 -2.71 8.25
N ARG A 177 -2.02 -2.81 8.73
CA ARG A 177 -1.43 -1.80 9.62
C ARG A 177 -1.37 -0.41 8.98
N SER A 178 -0.87 -0.29 7.75
CA SER A 178 -0.84 1.02 7.08
C SER A 178 -2.23 1.57 6.76
N ASN A 179 -3.19 0.71 6.44
CA ASN A 179 -4.57 1.15 6.19
C ASN A 179 -5.23 1.65 7.49
N VAL A 180 -5.06 0.96 8.62
CA VAL A 180 -5.62 1.41 9.92
C VAL A 180 -5.24 2.86 10.21
N TRP A 181 -3.95 3.20 10.10
CA TRP A 181 -3.49 4.57 10.36
C TRP A 181 -4.01 5.56 9.33
N LEU A 182 -3.85 5.28 8.04
CA LEU A 182 -4.21 6.23 6.99
C LEU A 182 -5.72 6.47 6.92
N LEU A 183 -6.53 5.41 6.99
CA LEU A 183 -7.98 5.50 6.89
C LEU A 183 -8.55 6.30 8.07
N ALA A 184 -8.06 6.04 9.29
CA ALA A 184 -8.43 6.83 10.45
C ALA A 184 -8.02 8.31 10.31
N THR A 185 -6.80 8.58 9.84
CA THR A 185 -6.34 9.95 9.53
C THR A 185 -7.25 10.66 8.52
N LEU A 186 -7.81 9.93 7.56
CA LEU A 186 -8.75 10.45 6.56
C LEU A 186 -10.20 10.54 7.05
N GLY A 187 -10.50 10.12 8.29
CA GLY A 187 -11.82 10.21 8.90
C GLY A 187 -12.71 8.97 8.76
N ALA A 188 -12.18 7.86 8.25
CA ALA A 188 -12.91 6.60 8.14
C ALA A 188 -12.94 5.84 9.47
N GLU A 189 -14.01 5.06 9.68
CA GLU A 189 -14.13 4.12 10.79
C GLU A 189 -13.63 2.75 10.34
N VAL A 190 -12.67 2.17 11.06
CA VAL A 190 -12.05 0.89 10.70
C VAL A 190 -12.46 -0.21 11.66
N THR A 191 -12.93 -1.32 11.11
CA THR A 191 -13.19 -2.57 11.85
C THR A 191 -12.30 -3.68 11.31
N LEU A 192 -11.53 -4.30 12.19
CA LEU A 192 -10.66 -5.44 11.88
C LEU A 192 -11.37 -6.73 12.25
N VAL A 193 -11.35 -7.70 11.34
CA VAL A 193 -11.96 -9.01 11.51
C VAL A 193 -10.91 -10.09 11.27
N ALA A 194 -10.70 -10.95 12.25
CA ALA A 194 -9.75 -12.05 12.12
C ALA A 194 -10.02 -13.16 13.15
N PRO A 195 -9.47 -14.37 12.95
CA PRO A 195 -9.24 -15.29 14.05
C PRO A 195 -8.48 -14.58 15.19
N PRO A 196 -8.79 -14.82 16.47
CA PRO A 196 -8.10 -14.16 17.59
C PRO A 196 -6.57 -14.33 17.55
N THR A 197 -6.10 -15.48 17.05
CA THR A 197 -4.69 -15.82 16.86
C THR A 197 -4.00 -15.02 15.75
N LEU A 198 -4.75 -14.43 14.81
CA LEU A 198 -4.25 -13.58 13.74
C LEU A 198 -4.43 -12.08 14.03
N VAL A 199 -4.70 -11.72 15.29
CA VAL A 199 -4.70 -10.33 15.77
C VAL A 199 -3.41 -10.09 16.57
N PRO A 200 -2.75 -8.93 16.43
CA PRO A 200 -1.66 -8.53 17.32
C PRO A 200 -2.08 -8.59 18.80
N VAL A 201 -1.15 -9.02 19.67
CA VAL A 201 -1.40 -9.14 21.12
C VAL A 201 -1.89 -7.83 21.74
N ASP A 202 -1.36 -6.70 21.25
CA ASP A 202 -1.79 -5.37 21.68
C ASP A 202 -2.22 -4.54 20.47
N THR A 203 -3.50 -4.18 20.47
CA THR A 203 -4.14 -3.28 19.51
C THR A 203 -4.75 -2.05 20.19
N ALA A 204 -4.52 -1.84 21.51
CA ALA A 204 -5.18 -0.78 22.28
C ALA A 204 -4.86 0.63 21.75
N GLY A 205 -3.71 0.81 21.10
CA GLY A 205 -3.32 2.07 20.46
C GLY A 205 -3.74 2.22 19.01
N TRP A 206 -4.44 1.24 18.42
CA TRP A 206 -4.86 1.29 17.02
C TRP A 206 -6.21 2.02 16.93
N PRO A 207 -6.38 2.98 16.00
CA PRO A 207 -7.65 3.66 15.77
C PRO A 207 -8.63 2.77 14.98
N ALA A 208 -8.92 1.59 15.50
CA ALA A 208 -9.81 0.60 14.88
C ALA A 208 -10.50 -0.26 15.95
N SER A 209 -11.71 -0.71 15.66
CA SER A 209 -12.36 -1.78 16.43
C SER A 209 -11.86 -3.14 15.97
N VAL A 210 -11.85 -4.12 16.87
CA VAL A 210 -11.52 -5.52 16.54
C VAL A 210 -12.73 -6.38 16.89
N VAL A 211 -13.17 -7.18 15.92
CA VAL A 211 -14.20 -8.20 16.10
C VAL A 211 -13.69 -9.53 15.55
N PHE A 212 -14.27 -10.63 16.00
CA PHE A 212 -13.81 -11.98 15.62
C PHE A 212 -14.77 -12.70 14.69
N ASP A 213 -16.01 -12.20 14.57
CA ASP A 213 -17.06 -12.74 13.72
C ASP A 213 -17.22 -11.87 12.47
N LEU A 214 -17.06 -12.48 11.29
CA LEU A 214 -17.25 -11.78 10.02
C LEU A 214 -18.72 -11.44 9.78
N ASP A 215 -19.63 -12.33 10.13
CA ASP A 215 -21.06 -12.11 9.90
C ASP A 215 -21.60 -10.94 10.75
N GLU A 216 -21.10 -10.79 11.98
CA GLU A 216 -21.36 -9.61 12.82
C GLU A 216 -20.87 -8.32 12.13
N ALA A 217 -19.63 -8.33 11.62
CA ALA A 217 -19.07 -7.17 10.94
C ALA A 217 -19.84 -6.83 9.66
N LEU A 218 -20.24 -7.82 8.85
CA LEU A 218 -21.00 -7.59 7.62
C LEU A 218 -22.44 -7.12 7.89
N ALA A 219 -23.05 -7.51 9.01
CA ALA A 219 -24.39 -7.08 9.41
C ALA A 219 -24.50 -5.56 9.64
N THR A 220 -23.38 -4.89 9.92
CA THR A 220 -23.30 -3.41 10.01
C THR A 220 -23.48 -2.71 8.66
N LYS A 221 -23.44 -3.45 7.54
CA LYS A 221 -23.51 -2.95 6.16
C LYS A 221 -22.40 -1.94 5.84
N PRO A 222 -21.13 -2.36 5.91
CA PRO A 222 -20.00 -1.47 5.67
C PRO A 222 -19.99 -0.92 4.24
N ASP A 223 -19.41 0.27 4.07
CA ASP A 223 -19.17 0.85 2.74
C ASP A 223 -18.09 0.08 1.98
N VAL A 224 -17.14 -0.51 2.71
CA VAL A 224 -16.00 -1.23 2.13
C VAL A 224 -15.72 -2.52 2.91
N VAL A 225 -15.55 -3.62 2.18
CA VAL A 225 -14.99 -4.88 2.69
C VAL A 225 -13.65 -5.14 1.99
N MET A 226 -12.55 -5.06 2.74
CA MET A 226 -11.20 -5.35 2.27
C MET A 226 -10.74 -6.73 2.75
N MET A 227 -10.63 -7.67 1.81
CA MET A 227 -10.11 -9.01 2.10
C MET A 227 -8.58 -9.02 2.02
N LEU A 228 -7.95 -9.70 2.96
CA LEU A 228 -6.51 -9.90 3.01
C LEU A 228 -6.15 -11.34 2.68
N ARG A 229 -5.07 -11.50 1.92
CA ARG A 229 -4.46 -12.81 1.70
C ARG A 229 -3.85 -13.33 3.00
N ILE A 230 -4.14 -14.58 3.31
CA ILE A 230 -3.42 -15.36 4.33
C ILE A 230 -1.94 -15.50 3.96
N GLN A 231 -1.05 -15.09 4.87
CA GLN A 231 0.40 -15.14 4.70
C GLN A 231 0.94 -16.47 5.24
N ALA A 232 0.56 -17.59 4.62
CA ALA A 232 0.96 -18.93 5.07
C ALA A 232 2.49 -19.06 5.23
N GLU A 233 3.25 -18.36 4.39
CA GLU A 233 4.70 -18.28 4.45
C GLU A 233 5.29 -17.62 5.72
N ARG A 234 4.47 -16.91 6.50
CA ARG A 234 4.85 -16.24 7.77
C ARG A 234 4.33 -16.97 9.01
N MET A 235 3.59 -18.05 8.83
CA MET A 235 2.91 -18.75 9.91
C MET A 235 3.77 -19.89 10.45
N HIS A 236 4.58 -19.59 11.47
CA HIS A 236 5.35 -20.59 12.20
C HIS A 236 4.56 -21.14 13.39
N GLY A 237 3.46 -21.84 13.11
CA GLY A 237 2.57 -22.40 14.13
C GLY A 237 1.16 -22.66 13.61
N SER A 238 0.31 -23.25 14.45
CA SER A 238 -1.12 -23.45 14.14
C SER A 238 -1.92 -22.24 14.62
N PHE A 239 -2.22 -21.30 13.72
CA PHE A 239 -3.05 -20.14 14.04
C PHE A 239 -4.55 -20.45 13.88
N PHE A 240 -4.92 -21.36 12.98
CA PHE A 240 -6.28 -21.83 12.80
C PHE A 240 -6.25 -23.28 12.29
N PRO A 241 -7.34 -24.06 12.45
CA PRO A 241 -7.30 -25.52 12.22
C PRO A 241 -6.86 -25.92 10.81
N ASN A 242 -7.40 -25.28 9.78
CA ASN A 242 -7.03 -25.48 8.38
C ASN A 242 -7.64 -24.38 7.49
N SER A 243 -7.20 -24.32 6.23
CA SER A 243 -7.66 -23.33 5.25
C SER A 243 -9.16 -23.40 4.94
N ARG A 244 -9.78 -24.59 5.01
CA ARG A 244 -11.22 -24.76 4.78
C ARG A 244 -12.04 -24.17 5.93
N GLU A 245 -11.59 -24.39 7.17
CA GLU A 245 -12.16 -23.74 8.36
C GLU A 245 -12.09 -22.23 8.22
N TYR A 246 -10.93 -21.71 7.81
CA TYR A 246 -10.75 -20.28 7.60
C TYR A 246 -11.69 -19.73 6.53
N ALA A 247 -11.78 -20.38 5.37
CA ALA A 247 -12.66 -19.97 4.28
C ALA A 247 -14.14 -19.93 4.73
N ARG A 248 -14.57 -20.93 5.50
CA ARG A 248 -15.94 -21.01 6.02
C ARG A 248 -16.25 -19.91 7.03
N THR A 249 -15.32 -19.57 7.91
CA THR A 249 -15.58 -18.66 9.02
C THR A 249 -15.27 -17.20 8.68
N TRP A 250 -14.20 -16.92 7.93
CA TRP A 250 -13.74 -15.56 7.61
C TRP A 250 -13.58 -15.29 6.11
N GLY A 251 -13.90 -16.25 5.24
CA GLY A 251 -13.93 -16.02 3.80
C GLY A 251 -15.19 -15.26 3.38
N LEU A 252 -15.03 -14.33 2.44
CA LEU A 252 -16.16 -13.69 1.77
C LEU A 252 -16.67 -14.63 0.68
N ASP A 253 -17.57 -15.54 1.07
CA ASP A 253 -18.23 -16.48 0.17
C ASP A 253 -19.38 -15.83 -0.62
N ASP A 254 -20.00 -16.59 -1.53
CA ASP A 254 -21.09 -16.10 -2.39
C ASP A 254 -22.34 -15.72 -1.57
N ALA A 255 -22.60 -16.40 -0.46
CA ALA A 255 -23.77 -16.16 0.38
C ALA A 255 -23.62 -14.86 1.17
N ARG A 256 -22.44 -14.61 1.76
CA ARG A 256 -22.09 -13.35 2.43
C ARG A 256 -22.05 -12.20 1.44
N PHE A 257 -21.42 -12.40 0.28
CA PHE A 257 -21.36 -11.38 -0.76
C PHE A 257 -22.75 -10.96 -1.23
N SER A 258 -23.66 -11.91 -1.44
CA SER A 258 -25.04 -11.62 -1.90
C SER A 258 -25.89 -10.85 -0.88
N GLN A 259 -25.47 -10.79 0.38
CA GLN A 259 -26.14 -10.02 1.43
C GLN A 259 -25.63 -8.58 1.56
N LEU A 260 -24.49 -8.26 0.93
CA LEU A 260 -23.96 -6.91 0.98
C LEU A 260 -24.84 -5.96 0.16
N PRO A 261 -24.99 -4.70 0.61
CA PRO A 261 -25.50 -3.64 -0.24
C PRO A 261 -24.75 -3.64 -1.58
N THR A 262 -25.46 -3.40 -2.69
CA THR A 262 -24.84 -3.33 -4.02
C THR A 262 -23.85 -2.17 -4.17
N THR A 263 -23.87 -1.23 -3.21
CA THR A 263 -22.94 -0.10 -3.10
C THR A 263 -21.66 -0.43 -2.34
N THR A 264 -21.61 -1.53 -1.57
CA THR A 264 -20.42 -1.91 -0.81
C THR A 264 -19.29 -2.27 -1.75
N MET A 265 -18.13 -1.64 -1.58
CA MET A 265 -16.93 -1.95 -2.35
C MET A 265 -16.24 -3.20 -1.81
N VAL A 266 -15.80 -4.08 -2.71
CA VAL A 266 -14.97 -5.24 -2.38
C VAL A 266 -13.54 -4.97 -2.82
N MET A 267 -12.61 -4.93 -1.87
CA MET A 267 -11.21 -4.58 -2.10
C MET A 267 -10.28 -5.74 -1.73
N HIS A 268 -9.13 -5.82 -2.40
CA HIS A 268 -8.07 -6.75 -2.03
C HIS A 268 -6.73 -6.28 -2.60
N PRO A 269 -5.64 -6.19 -1.80
CA PRO A 269 -4.32 -5.79 -2.30
C PRO A 269 -3.66 -6.81 -3.25
N GLY A 270 -4.29 -7.97 -3.44
CA GLY A 270 -3.79 -9.19 -4.09
C GLY A 270 -2.44 -9.72 -3.59
N PRO A 271 -1.91 -10.78 -4.23
CA PRO A 271 -2.66 -11.68 -5.09
C PRO A 271 -3.77 -12.37 -4.28
N MET A 272 -4.92 -12.61 -4.91
CA MET A 272 -6.08 -13.22 -4.27
C MET A 272 -6.00 -14.75 -4.36
N ASN A 273 -6.37 -15.46 -3.30
CA ASN A 273 -6.65 -16.88 -3.33
C ASN A 273 -8.17 -17.08 -3.37
N ARG A 274 -8.67 -17.38 -4.57
CA ARG A 274 -10.10 -17.62 -4.79
C ARG A 274 -10.53 -18.90 -4.08
N GLY A 275 -11.66 -18.83 -3.39
CA GLY A 275 -12.19 -19.94 -2.58
C GLY A 275 -11.55 -20.06 -1.19
N LEU A 276 -10.64 -19.16 -0.82
CA LEU A 276 -10.12 -19.03 0.54
C LEU A 276 -10.63 -17.75 1.19
N GLU A 277 -9.93 -16.62 1.00
CA GLU A 277 -10.37 -15.34 1.57
C GLU A 277 -11.50 -14.69 0.77
N ILE A 278 -11.65 -15.00 -0.52
CA ILE A 278 -12.64 -14.35 -1.39
C ILE A 278 -13.20 -15.34 -2.41
N SER A 279 -14.51 -15.28 -2.66
CA SER A 279 -15.14 -16.08 -3.70
C SER A 279 -14.86 -15.56 -5.11
N ALA A 280 -15.11 -16.39 -6.12
CA ALA A 280 -14.98 -15.94 -7.50
C ALA A 280 -16.02 -14.87 -7.88
N LEU A 281 -17.26 -15.02 -7.38
CA LEU A 281 -18.33 -14.07 -7.63
C LEU A 281 -17.99 -12.69 -7.07
N ALA A 282 -17.55 -12.63 -5.81
CA ALA A 282 -17.16 -11.37 -5.18
C ALA A 282 -15.98 -10.72 -5.91
N ALA A 283 -14.95 -11.51 -6.26
CA ALA A 283 -13.74 -11.03 -6.90
C ALA A 283 -13.95 -10.45 -8.31
N ASP A 284 -14.91 -10.98 -9.08
CA ASP A 284 -15.21 -10.55 -10.45
C ASP A 284 -16.46 -9.66 -10.57
N SER A 285 -17.10 -9.34 -9.46
CA SER A 285 -18.28 -8.47 -9.41
C SER A 285 -17.98 -7.01 -9.80
N ALA A 286 -19.02 -6.25 -10.14
CA ALA A 286 -18.91 -4.80 -10.36
C ALA A 286 -18.54 -4.02 -9.08
N GLN A 287 -18.76 -4.62 -7.90
CA GLN A 287 -18.36 -4.09 -6.59
C GLN A 287 -16.86 -4.27 -6.32
N SER A 288 -16.20 -5.18 -7.04
CA SER A 288 -14.76 -5.43 -6.90
C SER A 288 -13.94 -4.30 -7.50
N THR A 289 -13.06 -3.70 -6.69
CA THR A 289 -12.16 -2.62 -7.12
C THR A 289 -10.72 -3.10 -7.32
N VAL A 290 -10.46 -4.41 -7.31
CA VAL A 290 -9.09 -4.96 -7.31
C VAL A 290 -8.28 -4.51 -8.54
N ARG A 291 -8.92 -4.44 -9.71
CA ARG A 291 -8.25 -3.96 -10.93
C ARG A 291 -8.00 -2.45 -10.89
N GLU A 292 -8.91 -1.69 -10.28
CA GLU A 292 -8.76 -0.26 -10.07
C GLU A 292 -7.61 0.03 -9.11
N GLN A 293 -7.48 -0.72 -8.01
CA GLN A 293 -6.35 -0.62 -7.08
C GLN A 293 -5.00 -0.79 -7.81
N VAL A 294 -4.90 -1.75 -8.75
CA VAL A 294 -3.68 -1.95 -9.54
C VAL A 294 -3.38 -0.73 -10.42
N ALA A 295 -4.38 -0.20 -11.13
CA ALA A 295 -4.22 0.97 -11.99
C ALA A 295 -3.87 2.24 -11.18
N ASN A 296 -4.64 2.50 -10.13
CA ASN A 296 -4.48 3.59 -9.18
C ASN A 296 -3.12 3.54 -8.47
N GLY A 297 -2.60 2.34 -8.26
CA GLY A 297 -1.27 2.14 -7.74
C GLY A 297 -0.18 2.80 -8.56
N VAL A 298 -0.34 2.98 -9.88
CA VAL A 298 0.66 3.74 -10.65
C VAL A 298 0.49 5.23 -10.44
N SER A 299 -0.74 5.74 -10.42
CA SER A 299 -1.05 7.16 -10.22
C SER A 299 -0.59 7.66 -8.84
N VAL A 300 -0.86 6.91 -7.78
CA VAL A 300 -0.40 7.21 -6.41
C VAL A 300 1.12 7.20 -6.32
N ARG A 301 1.79 6.24 -6.98
CA ARG A 301 3.26 6.18 -7.00
C ARG A 301 3.86 7.31 -7.82
N MET A 302 3.20 7.77 -8.89
CA MET A 302 3.58 8.99 -9.60
C MET A 302 3.47 10.21 -8.68
N ALA A 303 2.36 10.37 -7.96
CA ALA A 303 2.19 11.47 -7.03
C ALA A 303 3.25 11.47 -5.91
N ALA A 304 3.53 10.30 -5.34
CA ALA A 304 4.56 10.15 -4.30
C ALA A 304 5.96 10.52 -4.81
N LEU A 305 6.35 10.01 -5.99
CA LEU A 305 7.65 10.35 -6.59
C LEU A 305 7.73 11.85 -6.96
N TYR A 306 6.66 12.41 -7.51
CA TYR A 306 6.58 13.83 -7.84
C TYR A 306 6.81 14.67 -6.59
N LEU A 307 5.98 14.52 -5.55
CA LEU A 307 6.09 15.29 -4.30
C LEU A 307 7.47 15.18 -3.62
N LEU A 308 8.11 14.02 -3.75
CA LEU A 308 9.38 13.73 -3.12
C LEU A 308 10.60 14.27 -3.90
N LEU A 309 10.49 14.41 -5.23
CA LEU A 309 11.62 14.76 -6.11
C LEU A 309 11.47 16.08 -6.87
N SER A 310 10.26 16.66 -6.92
CA SER A 310 9.99 17.92 -7.61
C SER A 310 10.19 19.16 -6.73
N GLY A 311 10.33 19.00 -5.41
CA GLY A 311 10.73 20.10 -4.53
C GLY A 311 12.16 20.51 -4.82
N GLU A 312 12.43 21.82 -4.93
CA GLU A 312 13.80 22.32 -4.95
C GLU A 312 14.54 21.77 -3.73
N ARG A 313 15.57 20.95 -3.97
CA ARG A 313 16.59 20.72 -2.96
C ARG A 313 17.14 22.12 -2.68
N GLY A 314 16.80 22.70 -1.54
CA GLY A 314 17.40 23.96 -1.11
C GLY A 314 18.91 23.77 -1.25
N ASP A 315 19.50 24.50 -2.19
CA ASP A 315 20.93 24.57 -2.42
C ASP A 315 21.56 25.01 -1.09
N VAL A 316 22.01 24.06 -0.28
CA VAL A 316 23.04 24.32 0.71
C VAL A 316 24.34 24.28 -0.08
N ARG A 317 24.64 25.43 -0.69
CA ARG A 317 26.01 25.79 -1.09
C ARG A 317 26.83 26.11 0.14
#